data_AF-A0A1V2ZAS6-F1
#
_entry.id   AF-A0A1V2ZAS6-F1
#
_cell.length_a   1.000
_cell.length_b   1.000
_cell.length_c   1.000
_cell.angle_alpha   90.00
_cell.angle_beta   90.00
_cell.angle_gamma   90.00
#
_symmetry.space_group_name_H-M   'P 1'
#
loop_
_entity.id
_entity.type
_entity.pdbx_description
1 polymer ?
#
loop_
_entity_poly.entity_id
_entity_poly.type
_entity_poly.pdbx_seq_one_letter_code
_entity_poly.pdbx_strand_id
1 'polypeptide(L)'
;MRLAEELLARAGCAGSARPWVLRSRSGEHPAIDFDALERHVHRLDLSEEAVARVALSLATGRPVDLRAALGYLTRDHAALVMIAVACAGGHDRAGSRIRVIDDERRVETAPPLGSWAS
;
A
#
# COMPACT_ATOMS: atom_id res chain seq x y z
N MET A 1 5.29 3.37 -11.54
CA MET A 1 3.99 3.66 -10.88
C MET A 1 4.26 4.06 -9.45
N ARG A 2 3.52 5.01 -8.87
CA ARG A 2 3.72 5.38 -7.45
C ARG A 2 3.10 4.29 -6.56
N LEU A 3 3.72 4.02 -5.41
CA LEU A 3 3.33 2.96 -4.48
C LEU A 3 1.83 2.96 -4.12
N ALA A 4 1.24 4.14 -3.92
CA ALA A 4 -0.18 4.31 -3.63
C ALA A 4 -1.09 3.92 -4.82
N GLU A 5 -0.75 4.34 -6.04
CA GLU A 5 -1.48 3.96 -7.26
C GLU A 5 -1.40 2.45 -7.48
N GLU A 6 -0.23 1.89 -7.21
CA GLU A 6 0.05 0.48 -7.36
C GLU A 6 -0.73 -0.40 -6.39
N LEU A 7 -0.86 0.05 -5.13
CA LEU A 7 -1.72 -0.56 -4.11
C LEU A 7 -3.19 -0.54 -4.57
N LEU A 8 -3.69 0.61 -5.03
CA LEU A 8 -5.07 0.75 -5.52
C LEU A 8 -5.34 -0.13 -6.74
N ALA A 9 -4.38 -0.23 -7.66
CA ALA A 9 -4.50 -1.09 -8.84
C ALA A 9 -4.60 -2.57 -8.47
N ARG A 10 -3.70 -3.05 -7.60
CA ARG A 10 -3.69 -4.46 -7.15
C ARG A 10 -4.93 -4.83 -6.32
N ALA A 11 -5.49 -3.88 -5.58
CA ALA A 11 -6.71 -4.07 -4.80
C ALA A 11 -8.01 -3.85 -5.61
N GLY A 12 -7.94 -3.68 -6.94
CA GLY A 12 -9.14 -3.46 -7.77
C GLY A 12 -9.80 -2.08 -7.60
N CYS A 13 -9.19 -1.17 -6.84
CA CYS A 13 -9.69 0.18 -6.56
C CYS A 13 -9.37 1.19 -7.67
N ALA A 14 -8.66 0.80 -8.73
CA ALA A 14 -8.26 1.67 -9.85
C ALA A 14 -8.97 1.37 -11.18
N GLY A 15 -10.16 0.72 -11.15
CA GLY A 15 -10.95 0.45 -12.36
C GLY A 15 -11.45 1.72 -13.05
N SER A 16 -11.50 1.72 -14.39
CA SER A 16 -11.83 2.90 -15.22
C SER A 16 -13.23 3.49 -14.98
N ALA A 17 -14.14 2.75 -14.34
CA ALA A 17 -15.46 3.23 -13.95
C ALA A 17 -15.46 4.04 -12.64
N ARG A 18 -14.35 4.04 -11.89
CA ARG A 18 -14.25 4.76 -10.61
C ARG A 18 -14.06 6.27 -10.85
N PRO A 19 -14.72 7.14 -10.06
CA PRO A 19 -14.73 8.59 -10.31
C PRO A 19 -13.39 9.30 -10.04
N TRP A 20 -12.48 8.66 -9.30
CA TRP A 20 -11.12 9.16 -9.03
C TRP A 20 -10.07 8.66 -10.02
N VAL A 21 -10.46 7.86 -11.02
CA VAL A 21 -9.54 7.37 -12.05
C VAL A 21 -9.51 8.34 -13.22
N LEU A 22 -8.34 8.95 -13.44
CA LEU A 22 -8.12 9.83 -14.56
C LEU A 22 -7.91 8.99 -15.83
N ARG A 23 -8.65 9.31 -16.91
CA ARG A 23 -8.54 8.61 -18.19
C ARG A 23 -7.13 8.77 -18.76
N SER A 24 -6.37 7.67 -18.81
CA SER A 24 -5.09 7.60 -19.51
C SER A 24 -5.34 7.59 -21.03
N ARG A 25 -4.69 8.50 -21.78
CA ARG A 25 -4.79 8.54 -23.25
C ARG A 25 -3.79 7.62 -23.95
N SER A 26 -2.88 6.97 -23.20
CA SER A 26 -1.64 6.41 -23.74
C SER A 26 -1.27 5.06 -23.15
N GLY A 27 -2.20 4.13 -22.92
CA GLY A 27 -1.89 2.75 -22.49
C GLY A 27 -1.11 2.59 -21.17
N GLU A 28 -0.75 3.69 -20.52
CA GLU A 28 -0.11 3.75 -19.22
C GLU A 28 -1.16 3.53 -18.12
N HIS A 29 -0.68 3.05 -16.97
CA HIS A 29 -1.50 2.79 -15.80
C HIS A 29 -2.35 4.04 -15.45
N PRO A 30 -3.62 3.85 -15.05
CA PRO A 30 -4.50 4.96 -14.74
C PRO A 30 -3.92 5.82 -13.62
N ALA A 31 -3.83 7.14 -13.85
CA ALA A 31 -3.49 8.09 -12.80
C ALA A 31 -4.67 8.27 -11.84
N ILE A 32 -4.38 8.51 -10.57
CA ILE A 32 -5.39 8.63 -9.51
C ILE A 32 -5.49 10.08 -9.04
N ASP A 33 -6.71 10.62 -9.04
CA ASP A 33 -7.05 11.86 -8.34
C ASP A 33 -7.32 11.54 -6.87
N PHE A 34 -6.32 11.76 -6.01
CA PHE A 34 -6.40 11.45 -4.58
C PHE A 34 -7.40 12.36 -3.83
N ASP A 35 -7.65 13.58 -4.29
CA ASP A 35 -8.66 14.47 -3.69
C ASP A 35 -10.08 13.98 -4.04
N ALA A 36 -10.28 13.47 -5.26
CA ALA A 36 -11.51 12.78 -5.62
C ALA A 36 -11.65 11.47 -4.85
N LEU A 37 -10.58 10.71 -4.64
CA LEU A 37 -10.61 9.47 -3.86
C LEU A 37 -11.04 9.76 -2.40
N GLU A 38 -10.42 10.73 -1.72
CA GLU A 38 -10.75 11.09 -0.33
C GLU A 38 -12.23 11.45 -0.18
N ARG A 39 -12.78 12.22 -1.14
CA ARG A 39 -14.20 12.61 -1.14
C ARG A 39 -15.16 11.44 -1.38
N HIS A 40 -14.72 10.36 -2.01
CA HIS A 40 -15.59 9.25 -2.43
C HIS A 40 -15.27 7.91 -1.74
N VAL A 41 -14.29 7.87 -0.85
CA VAL A 41 -13.79 6.63 -0.23
C VAL A 41 -14.89 5.86 0.51
N HIS A 42 -15.87 6.57 1.09
CA HIS A 42 -17.02 6.01 1.78
C HIS A 42 -18.02 5.25 0.88
N ARG A 43 -17.81 5.26 -0.45
CA ARG A 43 -18.62 4.50 -1.42
C ARG A 43 -18.03 3.13 -1.75
N LEU A 44 -16.85 2.84 -1.23
CA LEU A 44 -16.18 1.55 -1.33
C LEU A 44 -16.79 0.58 -0.30
N ASP A 45 -16.56 -0.72 -0.48
CA ASP A 45 -16.78 -1.64 0.65
C ASP A 45 -15.77 -1.37 1.78
N LEU A 46 -16.00 -1.94 2.97
CA LEU A 46 -15.16 -1.65 4.15
C LEU A 46 -13.68 -2.02 3.96
N SER A 47 -13.40 -3.07 3.19
CA SER A 47 -12.03 -3.54 2.94
C SER A 47 -11.34 -2.67 1.88
N GLU A 48 -12.05 -2.31 0.80
CA GLU A 48 -11.60 -1.37 -0.22
C GLU A 48 -11.38 0.04 0.37
N GLU A 49 -12.28 0.53 1.22
CA GLU A 49 -12.14 1.81 1.93
C GLU A 49 -10.88 1.83 2.79
N ALA A 50 -10.62 0.75 3.54
CA ALA A 50 -9.41 0.59 4.31
C ALA A 50 -8.14 0.67 3.44
N VAL A 51 -8.10 -0.04 2.30
CA VAL A 51 -7.00 0.06 1.34
C VAL A 51 -6.83 1.48 0.83
N ALA A 52 -7.92 2.14 0.44
CA ALA A 52 -7.87 3.49 -0.09
C ALA A 52 -7.38 4.52 0.93
N ARG A 53 -7.73 4.37 2.21
CA ARG A 53 -7.20 5.21 3.30
C ARG A 53 -5.68 5.03 3.48
N VAL A 54 -5.18 3.80 3.38
CA VAL A 54 -3.73 3.54 3.39
C VAL A 54 -3.06 4.15 2.16
N ALA A 55 -3.63 3.97 0.96
CA ALA A 55 -3.11 4.57 -0.27
C ALA A 55 -3.05 6.10 -0.19
N LEU A 56 -4.10 6.74 0.36
CA LEU A 56 -4.12 8.20 0.62
C LEU A 56 -3.00 8.62 1.57
N SER A 57 -2.79 7.88 2.67
CA SER A 57 -1.69 8.13 3.60
C SER A 57 -0.34 8.03 2.90
N LEU A 58 -0.11 6.98 2.09
CA LEU A 58 1.11 6.80 1.33
C LEU A 58 1.35 7.91 0.30
N ALA A 59 0.30 8.39 -0.36
CA ALA A 59 0.39 9.44 -1.37
C ALA A 59 0.64 10.84 -0.77
N THR A 60 0.07 11.12 0.41
CA THR A 60 0.06 12.46 1.00
C THR A 60 0.99 12.64 2.20
N GLY A 61 1.51 11.53 2.76
CA GLY A 61 2.25 11.53 4.02
C GLY A 61 1.38 11.79 5.26
N ARG A 62 0.06 11.92 5.11
CA ARG A 62 -0.87 12.11 6.25
C ARG A 62 -0.97 10.80 7.04
N PRO A 63 -1.04 10.85 8.38
CA PRO A 63 -1.19 9.66 9.20
C PRO A 63 -2.55 8.99 8.97
N VAL A 64 -2.59 7.67 9.10
CA VAL A 64 -3.81 6.85 9.08
C VAL A 64 -3.98 6.16 10.42
N ASP A 65 -5.22 6.10 10.92
CA ASP A 65 -5.55 5.25 12.07
C ASP A 65 -5.47 3.78 11.62
N LEU A 66 -4.42 3.10 12.06
CA LEU A 66 -4.19 1.69 11.73
C LEU A 66 -5.25 0.76 12.31
N ARG A 67 -5.83 1.07 13.48
CA ARG A 67 -6.88 0.22 14.05
C ARG A 67 -8.13 0.25 13.18
N ALA A 68 -8.51 1.45 12.74
CA ALA A 68 -9.64 1.64 11.85
C ALA A 68 -9.36 1.09 10.44
N ALA A 69 -8.14 1.25 9.92
CA ALA A 69 -7.78 0.78 8.58
C ALA A 69 -7.59 -0.74 8.53
N LEU A 70 -6.90 -1.35 9.49
CA LEU A 70 -6.57 -2.77 9.42
C LEU A 70 -7.73 -3.69 9.84
N GLY A 71 -8.65 -3.20 10.67
CA GLY A 71 -9.75 -4.00 11.24
C GLY A 71 -10.76 -4.54 10.23
N TYR A 72 -10.83 -3.95 9.04
CA TYR A 72 -11.80 -4.31 7.99
C TYR A 72 -11.17 -4.99 6.77
N LEU A 73 -9.85 -5.17 6.76
CA LEU A 73 -9.17 -5.78 5.62
C LEU A 73 -9.51 -7.27 5.51
N THR A 74 -9.91 -7.67 4.30
CA THR A 74 -9.84 -9.08 3.91
C THR A 74 -8.39 -9.55 3.93
N ARG A 75 -8.17 -10.86 3.98
CA ARG A 75 -6.82 -11.45 3.96
C ARG A 75 -5.98 -10.92 2.78
N ASP A 76 -6.57 -10.84 1.60
CA ASP A 76 -5.85 -10.46 0.38
C ASP A 76 -5.52 -8.97 0.39
N HIS A 77 -6.44 -8.11 0.80
CA HIS A 77 -6.17 -6.68 0.97
C HIS A 77 -5.16 -6.41 2.09
N ALA A 78 -5.18 -7.19 3.18
CA ALA A 78 -4.18 -7.11 4.23
C ALA A 78 -2.79 -7.46 3.69
N ALA A 79 -2.65 -8.51 2.89
CA ALA A 79 -1.36 -8.87 2.28
C ALA A 79 -0.83 -7.73 1.38
N LEU A 80 -1.70 -7.12 0.56
CA LEU A 80 -1.33 -5.98 -0.28
C LEU A 80 -0.89 -4.77 0.54
N VAL A 81 -1.63 -4.42 1.60
CA VAL A 81 -1.31 -3.31 2.50
C VAL A 81 0.02 -3.55 3.21
N MET A 82 0.27 -4.75 3.72
CA MET A 82 1.52 -5.06 4.42
C MET A 82 2.73 -5.00 3.48
N ILE A 83 2.61 -5.46 2.23
CA ILE A 83 3.66 -5.29 1.23
C ILE A 83 3.87 -3.81 0.92
N ALA A 84 2.80 -3.03 0.74
CA ALA A 84 2.92 -1.60 0.48
C ALA A 84 3.63 -0.86 1.63
N VAL A 85 3.32 -1.20 2.89
CA VAL A 85 4.00 -0.65 4.07
C VAL A 85 5.48 -1.04 4.09
N ALA A 86 5.81 -2.30 3.78
CA ALA A 86 7.21 -2.74 3.67
C ALA A 86 7.96 -1.93 2.59
N CYS A 87 7.38 -1.75 1.41
CA CYS A 87 7.96 -0.93 0.34
C CYS A 87 8.13 0.54 0.77
N ALA A 88 7.14 1.13 1.44
CA ALA A 88 7.22 2.51 1.92
C ALA A 88 8.38 2.71 2.91
N GLY A 89 8.65 1.70 3.74
CA GLY A 89 9.78 1.68 4.69
C GLY A 89 11.12 1.31 4.07
N GLY A 90 11.18 0.99 2.76
CA GLY A 90 12.40 0.51 2.10
C GLY A 90 12.80 -0.92 2.49
N HIS A 91 11.85 -1.70 3.00
CA HIS A 91 11.98 -3.12 3.36
C HIS A 91 11.54 -4.07 2.23
N ASP A 92 11.43 -3.57 1.01
CA ASP A 92 11.17 -4.31 -0.24
C ASP A 92 12.41 -4.99 -0.83
N ARG A 93 13.56 -4.76 -0.22
CA ARG A 93 14.86 -5.32 -0.58
C ARG A 93 15.53 -5.96 0.62
N ALA A 94 16.52 -6.81 0.35
CA ALA A 94 17.34 -7.39 1.40
C ALA A 94 17.97 -6.27 2.23
N GLY A 95 17.91 -6.42 3.55
CA GLY A 95 18.33 -5.41 4.50
C GLY A 95 19.17 -6.01 5.62
N SER A 96 19.61 -5.16 6.54
CA SER A 96 20.33 -5.62 7.73
C SER A 96 19.36 -5.88 8.87
N ARG A 97 19.58 -6.97 9.62
CA ARG A 97 18.97 -7.18 10.93
C ARG A 97 20.05 -7.41 11.98
N ILE A 98 19.70 -7.09 13.23
CA ILE A 98 20.53 -7.42 14.38
C ILE A 98 20.04 -8.74 14.96
N ARG A 99 20.94 -9.71 15.10
CA ARG A 99 20.71 -10.97 15.79
C ARG A 99 21.57 -11.04 17.04
N VAL A 100 20.99 -11.46 18.15
CA VAL A 100 21.72 -11.73 19.40
C VAL A 100 22.06 -13.21 19.45
N ILE A 101 23.34 -13.55 19.51
CA ILE A 101 23.86 -14.92 19.62
C ILE A 101 24.90 -14.89 20.74
N ASP A 102 24.72 -15.71 21.78
CA ASP A 102 25.63 -15.78 22.94
C ASP A 102 25.91 -14.39 23.58
N ASP A 103 24.86 -13.58 23.73
CA ASP A 103 24.90 -12.18 24.23
C ASP A 103 25.68 -11.18 23.34
N GLU A 104 26.17 -11.62 22.17
CA GLU A 104 26.79 -10.75 21.17
C GLU A 104 25.78 -10.28 20.12
N ARG A 105 25.81 -8.98 19.80
CA ARG A 105 25.03 -8.39 18.70
C ARG A 105 25.78 -8.55 17.37
N ARG A 106 25.20 -9.34 16.46
CA ARG A 106 25.73 -9.54 15.11
C ARG A 106 24.78 -8.93 14.06
N VAL A 107 25.36 -8.24 13.09
CA VAL A 107 24.62 -7.75 11.92
C VAL A 107 24.64 -8.83 10.86
N GLU A 108 23.47 -9.21 10.37
CA GLU A 108 23.33 -10.16 9.27
C GLU A 108 22.32 -9.67 8.23
N THR A 109 22.44 -10.18 7.01
CA THR A 109 21.49 -9.89 5.93
C THR A 109 20.19 -10.65 6.16
N ALA A 110 19.07 -9.95 5.99
CA ALA A 110 17.72 -10.48 6.04
C ALA A 110 17.03 -10.35 4.67
N PRO A 111 16.15 -11.29 4.32
CA PRO A 111 15.30 -11.14 3.13
C PRO A 111 14.36 -9.93 3.26
N PRO A 112 13.81 -9.42 2.15
CA PRO A 112 12.76 -8.40 2.17
C PRO A 112 11.59 -8.80 3.09
N LEU A 113 10.94 -7.81 3.70
CA LEU A 113 9.70 -8.04 4.45
C LEU A 113 8.51 -8.27 3.53
N GLY A 114 8.54 -7.68 2.32
CA GLY A 114 7.56 -7.91 1.28
C GLY A 114 7.87 -7.08 0.05
N SER A 115 7.68 -7.65 -1.13
CA SER A 115 7.76 -6.97 -2.40
C SER A 115 6.67 -7.47 -3.33
N TRP A 116 6.20 -6.61 -4.23
CA TRP A 116 5.41 -7.10 -5.36
C TRP A 116 6.36 -7.64 -6.42
N ALA A 117 6.06 -8.82 -6.95
CA ALA A 117 6.75 -9.31 -8.14
C ALA A 117 6.56 -8.27 -9.26
N SER A 118 7.69 -7.92 -9.89
CA SER A 118 7.77 -7.08 -11.08
C SER A 118 7.28 -7.81 -12.32
#